data_AF-A0A1Q8BL77-F1
#
_entry.id   AF-A0A1Q8BL77-F1
#
_cell.length_a   1.000
_cell.length_b   1.000
_cell.length_c   1.000
_cell.angle_alpha   90.00
_cell.angle_beta   90.00
_cell.angle_gamma   90.00
#
_symmetry.space_group_name_H-M   'P 1'
#
loop_
_entity.id
_entity.type
_entity.pdbx_description
1 polymer ?
#
loop_
_entity_poly.entity_id
_entity_poly.type
_entity_poly.pdbx_seq_one_letter_code
_entity_poly.pdbx_strand_id
1 'polypeptide(L)'
;MAGEVSPKKAVKLDIKIWDKNWDNEDEIYFTWECKLIVDKAREDKHKRLVHEYITNGIVRFLDANWRYAQVVNDAGILGYVLYGEVAQIVEAINQEMLAIPQRPESSMKDVRAMQALQAARRLSSSDQLKLCNPGPVNNFIFYESCHRRHFCNQDIRLYHFFLTFDLISPAG
;
A
#
# COMPACT_ATOMS: atom_id res chain seq x y z
N MET A 1 27.66 15.87 3.73
CA MET A 1 27.55 15.11 4.99
C MET A 1 26.33 14.22 4.93
N ALA A 2 26.58 12.97 4.55
CA ALA A 2 25.79 11.74 4.62
C ALA A 2 26.87 10.62 4.49
N GLY A 3 26.76 9.50 5.21
CA GLY A 3 27.73 8.40 5.10
C GLY A 3 29.01 8.46 5.96
N GLU A 4 29.05 9.25 7.03
CA GLU A 4 30.20 9.23 7.98
C GLU A 4 30.18 8.05 8.96
N VAL A 5 29.06 7.32 9.05
CA VAL A 5 28.89 6.20 9.99
C VAL A 5 28.69 4.89 9.23
N SER A 6 29.33 3.82 9.71
CA SER A 6 29.16 2.48 9.15
C SER A 6 27.68 2.07 9.15
N PRO A 7 27.11 1.61 8.02
CA PRO A 7 25.73 1.11 7.94
C PRO A 7 25.39 0.02 8.97
N LYS A 8 26.39 -0.74 9.42
CA LYS A 8 26.25 -1.80 10.45
C LYS A 8 26.00 -1.25 11.86
N LYS A 9 26.17 0.05 12.08
CA LYS A 9 26.01 0.74 13.36
C LYS A 9 25.08 1.97 13.26
N ALA A 10 24.50 2.21 12.10
CA ALA A 10 23.66 3.37 11.85
C ALA A 10 22.29 3.18 12.54
N VAL A 11 21.87 4.19 13.30
CA VAL A 11 20.58 4.22 13.99
C VAL A 11 19.45 4.71 13.06
N LYS A 12 19.79 5.15 11.84
CA LYS A 12 18.87 5.77 10.88
C LYS A 12 19.13 5.26 9.45
N LEU A 13 18.04 5.09 8.72
CA LEU A 13 17.96 4.65 7.32
C LEU A 13 18.20 5.85 6.39
N ASP A 14 19.23 5.80 5.54
CA ASP A 14 19.48 6.82 4.51
C ASP A 14 18.68 6.48 3.25
N ILE A 15 17.66 7.30 2.93
CA ILE A 15 16.89 7.17 1.69
C ILE A 15 17.53 8.08 0.63
N LYS A 16 18.11 7.49 -0.41
CA LYS A 16 18.59 8.21 -1.58
C LYS A 16 17.64 7.97 -2.75
N ILE A 17 16.89 8.99 -3.14
CA ILE A 17 16.11 8.99 -4.38
C ILE A 17 16.87 9.85 -5.39
N TRP A 18 17.45 9.24 -6.44
CA TRP A 18 17.51 9.89 -7.76
C TRP A 18 17.77 8.93 -8.92
N ASP A 19 17.54 9.51 -10.10
CA ASP A 19 16.96 9.01 -11.35
C ASP A 19 17.92 8.22 -12.29
N LYS A 20 17.27 7.47 -13.19
CA LYS A 20 17.65 6.85 -14.48
C LYS A 20 18.16 5.42 -14.60
N ASN A 21 18.91 4.84 -13.67
CA ASN A 21 19.37 3.44 -13.85
C ASN A 21 19.09 2.60 -12.59
N TRP A 22 17.95 1.91 -12.61
CA TRP A 22 17.52 0.90 -11.62
C TRP A 22 18.21 -0.46 -11.83
N ASP A 23 19.48 -0.48 -12.25
CA ASP A 23 20.11 -1.73 -12.70
C ASP A 23 20.72 -2.57 -11.57
N ASN A 24 20.61 -2.15 -10.31
CA ASN A 24 20.99 -2.97 -9.14
C ASN A 24 19.78 -3.17 -8.21
N GLU A 25 18.87 -4.06 -8.60
CA GLU A 25 17.77 -4.55 -7.75
C GLU A 25 18.29 -5.23 -6.46
N ASP A 26 19.57 -5.63 -6.45
CA ASP A 26 20.24 -6.32 -5.33
C ASP A 26 20.51 -5.44 -4.09
N GLU A 27 20.29 -4.12 -4.17
CA GLU A 27 20.52 -3.17 -3.05
C GLU A 27 19.23 -2.51 -2.52
N ILE A 28 18.04 -3.08 -2.81
CA ILE A 28 16.77 -2.54 -2.31
C ILE A 28 16.55 -3.00 -0.86
N TYR A 29 16.71 -2.08 0.09
CA TYR A 29 16.46 -2.32 1.52
C TYR A 29 15.00 -2.13 1.93
N PHE A 30 14.26 -1.29 1.20
CA PHE A 30 12.86 -0.99 1.48
C PHE A 30 12.21 -0.32 0.26
N THR A 31 10.95 -0.60 -0.01
CA THR A 31 10.20 -0.05 -1.16
C THR A 31 8.88 0.55 -0.70
N TRP A 32 8.40 1.57 -1.43
CA TRP A 32 7.18 2.31 -1.13
C TRP A 32 6.27 2.38 -2.35
N GLU A 33 4.97 2.16 -2.14
CA GLU A 33 3.91 2.52 -3.08
C GLU A 33 3.10 3.70 -2.52
N CYS A 34 2.73 4.64 -3.38
CA CYS A 34 1.99 5.84 -2.98
C CYS A 34 0.59 5.85 -3.60
N LYS A 35 -0.45 6.02 -2.78
CA LYS A 35 -1.86 6.05 -3.25
C LYS A 35 -2.63 7.22 -2.66
N LEU A 36 -3.47 7.83 -3.48
CA LEU A 36 -4.51 8.74 -3.02
C LEU A 36 -5.66 7.93 -2.44
N ILE A 37 -6.18 8.33 -1.28
CA ILE A 37 -7.34 7.66 -0.67
C ILE A 37 -8.26 8.68 -0.01
N VAL A 38 -9.55 8.36 -0.01
CA VAL A 38 -10.58 9.16 0.66
C VAL A 38 -11.60 8.26 1.31
N ASP A 39 -12.37 8.83 2.23
CA ASP A 39 -13.62 8.20 2.68
C ASP A 39 -14.63 8.11 1.53
N LYS A 40 -14.93 6.86 1.12
CA LYS A 40 -15.85 6.55 0.01
C LYS A 40 -17.28 7.06 0.23
N ALA A 41 -17.67 7.36 1.47
CA ALA A 41 -19.02 7.80 1.80
C ALA A 41 -19.27 9.27 1.41
N ARG A 42 -18.22 10.06 1.14
CA ARG A 42 -18.35 11.52 0.96
C ARG A 42 -18.53 11.98 -0.48
N GLU A 43 -17.83 11.38 -1.45
CA GLU A 43 -17.94 11.81 -2.86
C GLU A 43 -17.93 10.64 -3.84
N ASP A 44 -18.95 10.60 -4.70
CA ASP A 44 -19.14 9.56 -5.72
C ASP A 44 -17.95 9.42 -6.69
N LYS A 45 -17.35 10.55 -7.09
CA LYS A 45 -16.21 10.58 -8.01
C LYS A 45 -14.98 9.83 -7.48
N HIS A 46 -14.89 9.58 -6.18
CA HIS A 46 -13.75 8.94 -5.53
C HIS A 46 -14.07 7.56 -4.94
N LYS A 47 -15.28 7.02 -5.17
CA LYS A 47 -15.68 5.69 -4.69
C LYS A 47 -14.70 4.57 -5.06
N ARG A 48 -13.98 4.74 -6.19
CA ARG A 48 -12.99 3.77 -6.68
C ARG A 48 -11.64 3.82 -5.97
N LEU A 49 -11.33 4.85 -5.17
CA LEU A 49 -9.98 5.01 -4.60
C LEU A 49 -9.64 3.92 -3.58
N VAL A 50 -10.63 3.43 -2.81
CA VAL A 50 -10.44 2.26 -1.93
C VAL A 50 -10.14 1.01 -2.77
N HIS A 51 -10.92 0.78 -3.82
CA HIS A 51 -10.68 -0.31 -4.77
C HIS A 51 -9.28 -0.25 -5.39
N GLU A 52 -8.85 0.93 -5.83
CA GLU A 52 -7.53 1.17 -6.42
C GLU A 52 -6.41 1.00 -5.39
N TYR A 53 -6.63 1.36 -4.12
CA TYR A 53 -5.68 1.10 -3.04
C TYR A 53 -5.42 -0.40 -2.89
N ILE A 54 -6.46 -1.22 -2.99
CA ILE A 54 -6.33 -2.68 -2.89
C ILE A 54 -5.70 -3.25 -4.17
N THR A 55 -6.31 -2.98 -5.33
CA THR A 55 -5.91 -3.61 -6.60
C THR A 55 -4.59 -3.08 -7.14
N ASN A 56 -4.43 -1.76 -7.19
CA ASN A 56 -3.24 -1.12 -7.74
C ASN A 56 -2.17 -0.84 -6.68
N GLY A 57 -2.53 -0.84 -5.40
CA GLY A 57 -1.62 -0.58 -4.29
C GLY A 57 -1.12 -1.85 -3.63
N ILE A 58 -1.99 -2.72 -3.14
CA ILE A 58 -1.57 -3.93 -2.42
C ILE A 58 -1.29 -5.06 -3.41
N VAL A 59 -2.30 -5.48 -4.16
CA VAL A 59 -2.21 -6.63 -5.06
C VAL A 59 -1.14 -6.43 -6.11
N ARG A 60 -1.16 -5.28 -6.82
CA ARG A 60 -0.19 -5.02 -7.88
C ARG A 60 1.25 -4.98 -7.37
N PHE A 61 1.45 -4.44 -6.16
CA PHE A 61 2.75 -4.32 -5.53
C PHE A 61 3.31 -5.68 -5.10
N LEU A 62 2.44 -6.60 -4.70
CA LEU A 62 2.79 -7.97 -4.34
C LEU A 62 3.00 -8.88 -5.57
N ASP A 63 2.11 -8.81 -6.56
CA ASP A 63 1.92 -9.93 -7.50
C ASP A 63 2.04 -9.55 -9.00
N ALA A 64 1.67 -8.33 -9.41
CA ALA A 64 1.35 -8.08 -10.83
C ALA A 64 2.56 -7.95 -11.77
N ASN A 65 3.75 -7.65 -11.27
CA ASN A 65 4.95 -7.53 -12.11
C ASN A 65 6.22 -8.08 -11.43
N TRP A 66 6.07 -8.64 -10.24
CA TRP A 66 7.14 -9.09 -9.33
C TRP A 66 8.16 -8.01 -8.92
N ARG A 67 8.56 -7.06 -9.76
CA ARG A 67 9.69 -6.10 -9.58
C ARG A 67 9.75 -5.28 -8.29
N TYR A 68 8.64 -4.91 -7.66
CA TYR A 68 8.68 -3.86 -6.64
C TYR A 68 9.10 -4.34 -5.24
N ALA A 69 8.76 -5.57 -4.87
CA ALA A 69 8.95 -6.09 -3.51
C ALA A 69 9.55 -7.52 -3.48
N GLN A 70 10.31 -7.92 -4.52
CA GLN A 70 10.82 -9.29 -4.65
C GLN A 70 11.69 -9.72 -3.47
N VAL A 71 12.57 -8.81 -3.03
CA VAL A 71 13.70 -9.13 -2.16
C VAL A 71 13.54 -8.59 -0.74
N VAL A 72 12.44 -7.85 -0.46
CA VAL A 72 12.22 -7.24 0.84
C VAL A 72 11.20 -8.04 1.67
N ASN A 73 11.46 -8.13 2.97
CA ASN A 73 10.52 -8.70 3.94
C ASN A 73 9.54 -7.65 4.49
N ASP A 74 9.90 -6.38 4.33
CA ASP A 74 9.21 -5.22 4.86
C ASP A 74 9.11 -4.15 3.76
N ALA A 75 7.92 -3.58 3.58
CA ALA A 75 7.67 -2.53 2.60
C ALA A 75 6.57 -1.58 3.07
N GLY A 76 6.44 -0.43 2.40
CA GLY A 76 5.52 0.63 2.78
C GLY A 76 4.46 0.92 1.71
N ILE A 77 3.26 1.29 2.16
CA ILE A 77 2.28 1.98 1.32
C ILE A 77 1.91 3.29 2.00
N LEU A 78 2.16 4.41 1.31
CA LEU A 78 1.78 5.74 1.77
C LEU A 78 0.41 6.11 1.16
N GLY A 79 -0.61 6.16 2.01
CA GLY A 79 -1.95 6.64 1.70
C GLY A 79 -2.10 8.13 1.98
N TYR A 80 -2.24 8.94 0.93
CA TYR A 80 -2.54 10.36 1.05
C TYR A 80 -4.06 10.55 1.24
N VAL A 81 -4.46 10.94 2.44
CA VAL A 81 -5.87 11.10 2.81
C VAL A 81 -6.32 12.52 2.49
N LEU A 82 -7.14 12.69 1.45
CA LEU A 82 -7.68 14.04 1.14
C LEU A 82 -8.69 14.51 2.18
N TYR A 83 -9.54 13.61 2.66
CA TYR A 83 -10.53 13.86 3.70
C TYR A 83 -11.11 12.54 4.24
N GLY A 84 -11.70 12.62 5.43
CA GLY A 84 -12.33 11.49 6.12
C GLY A 84 -11.44 10.92 7.22
N GLU A 85 -12.05 10.06 8.05
CA GLU A 85 -11.35 9.44 9.18
C GLU A 85 -10.60 8.19 8.73
N VAL A 86 -9.31 8.10 9.07
CA VAL A 86 -8.47 6.95 8.65
C VAL A 86 -9.05 5.63 9.13
N ALA A 87 -9.61 5.57 10.34
CA ALA A 87 -10.25 4.36 10.84
C ALA A 87 -11.41 3.89 9.95
N GLN A 88 -12.23 4.80 9.43
CA GLN A 88 -13.34 4.49 8.53
C GLN A 88 -12.84 4.07 7.14
N ILE A 89 -11.78 4.72 6.67
CA ILE A 89 -11.11 4.35 5.42
C ILE A 89 -10.55 2.93 5.52
N VAL A 90 -9.87 2.59 6.62
CA VAL A 90 -9.33 1.25 6.84
C VAL A 90 -10.43 0.21 6.98
N GLU A 91 -11.52 0.52 7.69
CA GLU A 91 -12.69 -0.36 7.72
C GLU A 91 -13.20 -0.63 6.29
N ALA A 92 -13.33 0.41 5.46
CA ALA A 92 -13.76 0.27 4.08
C ALA A 92 -12.79 -0.58 3.24
N ILE A 93 -11.47 -0.39 3.41
CA ILE A 93 -10.43 -1.24 2.77
C ILE A 93 -10.64 -2.69 3.19
N ASN A 94 -10.72 -2.96 4.51
CA ASN A 94 -10.82 -4.31 5.05
C ASN A 94 -12.11 -5.02 4.62
N GLN A 95 -13.24 -4.31 4.53
CA GLN A 95 -14.50 -4.84 4.03
C GLN A 95 -14.39 -5.15 2.53
N GLU A 96 -13.82 -4.24 1.74
CA GLU A 96 -13.70 -4.42 0.30
C GLU A 96 -12.71 -5.53 -0.07
N MET A 97 -11.60 -5.68 0.67
CA MET A 97 -10.67 -6.79 0.53
C MET A 97 -11.39 -8.15 0.62
N LEU A 98 -12.34 -8.29 1.54
CA LEU A 98 -13.13 -9.51 1.71
C LEU A 98 -14.22 -9.68 0.65
N ALA A 99 -14.70 -8.57 0.09
CA ALA A 99 -15.79 -8.56 -0.89
C ALA A 99 -15.32 -8.74 -2.35
N ILE A 100 -14.05 -8.48 -2.66
CA ILE A 100 -13.50 -8.67 -4.01
C ILE A 100 -13.71 -10.13 -4.44
N PRO A 101 -14.46 -10.40 -5.53
CA PRO A 101 -14.87 -11.74 -5.91
C PRO A 101 -13.70 -12.69 -6.16
N GLN A 102 -13.93 -13.95 -5.80
CA GLN A 102 -13.03 -15.11 -5.91
C GLN A 102 -12.76 -15.60 -7.37
N ARG A 103 -13.04 -14.77 -8.41
CA ARG A 103 -12.93 -15.04 -9.88
C ARG A 103 -14.10 -15.86 -10.49
N PRO A 104 -14.36 -15.79 -11.83
CA PRO A 104 -14.25 -14.68 -12.79
C PRO A 104 -15.64 -14.09 -13.17
N GLU A 105 -15.74 -12.81 -13.52
CA GLU A 105 -16.94 -12.31 -14.23
C GLU A 105 -16.74 -12.37 -15.75
N SER A 106 -17.47 -13.30 -16.35
CA SER A 106 -17.62 -13.55 -17.79
C SER A 106 -18.35 -12.42 -18.55
N SER A 107 -18.23 -11.16 -18.13
CA SER A 107 -18.98 -10.05 -18.73
C SER A 107 -18.23 -8.73 -18.94
N MET A 108 -16.91 -8.67 -18.67
CA MET A 108 -16.11 -7.50 -19.05
C MET A 108 -15.26 -7.78 -20.29
N LYS A 109 -15.47 -6.99 -21.35
CA LYS A 109 -14.73 -7.03 -22.62
C LYS A 109 -13.23 -6.70 -22.49
N ASP A 110 -12.76 -6.34 -21.30
CA ASP A 110 -11.42 -5.82 -21.11
C ASP A 110 -10.47 -6.87 -20.53
N VAL A 111 -9.81 -7.59 -21.44
CA VAL A 111 -8.89 -8.72 -21.15
C VAL A 111 -7.74 -8.31 -20.23
N ARG A 112 -7.33 -7.03 -20.23
CA ARG A 112 -6.26 -6.51 -19.35
C ARG A 112 -6.72 -6.35 -17.91
N ALA A 113 -7.94 -5.85 -17.69
CA ALA A 113 -8.53 -5.78 -16.34
C ALA A 113 -8.75 -7.18 -15.79
N MET A 114 -9.17 -8.12 -16.66
CA MET A 114 -9.26 -9.54 -16.32
C MET A 114 -7.89 -10.09 -15.93
N GLN A 115 -6.81 -9.89 -16.68
CA GLN A 115 -5.48 -10.38 -16.34
C GLN A 115 -4.93 -9.80 -15.02
N ALA A 116 -5.19 -8.52 -14.73
CA ALA A 116 -4.85 -7.89 -13.45
C ALA A 116 -5.67 -8.46 -12.27
N LEU A 117 -6.97 -8.75 -12.46
CA LEU A 117 -7.83 -9.43 -11.47
C LEU A 117 -7.54 -10.93 -11.35
N GLN A 118 -7.10 -11.57 -12.43
CA GLN A 118 -6.70 -12.96 -12.48
C GLN A 118 -5.35 -13.18 -11.79
N ALA A 119 -4.50 -12.15 -11.76
CA ALA A 119 -3.30 -12.05 -10.93
C ALA A 119 -3.60 -11.55 -9.51
N ALA A 120 -4.82 -11.07 -9.24
CA ALA A 120 -5.22 -10.70 -7.89
C ALA A 120 -5.40 -11.95 -7.04
N ARG A 121 -4.37 -12.23 -6.24
CA ARG A 121 -4.44 -13.09 -5.07
C ARG A 121 -5.75 -12.86 -4.31
N ARG A 122 -6.36 -13.96 -3.86
CA ARG A 122 -7.42 -13.92 -2.85
C ARG A 122 -6.85 -13.33 -1.58
N LEU A 123 -7.19 -12.09 -1.27
CA LEU A 123 -6.99 -11.55 0.07
C LEU A 123 -8.03 -12.17 1.01
N SER A 124 -7.61 -12.36 2.25
CA SER A 124 -8.37 -13.03 3.30
C SER A 124 -8.35 -12.20 4.58
N SER A 125 -9.02 -12.69 5.63
CA SER A 125 -9.02 -12.01 6.93
C SER A 125 -7.62 -11.85 7.54
N SER A 126 -6.66 -12.70 7.18
CA SER A 126 -5.27 -12.54 7.65
C SER A 126 -4.56 -11.35 7.02
N ASP A 127 -5.07 -10.85 5.89
CA ASP A 127 -4.46 -9.79 5.06
C ASP A 127 -4.98 -8.40 5.39
N GLN A 128 -5.95 -8.31 6.29
CA GLN A 128 -6.54 -7.06 6.72
C GLN A 128 -5.52 -6.17 7.43
N LEU A 129 -5.70 -4.87 7.24
CA LEU A 129 -4.93 -3.84 7.93
C LEU A 129 -5.29 -3.87 9.41
N LYS A 130 -4.26 -3.96 10.25
CA LYS A 130 -4.34 -3.96 11.71
C LYS A 130 -3.63 -2.73 12.24
N LEU A 131 -4.21 -2.07 13.23
CA LEU A 131 -3.63 -0.89 13.84
C LEU A 131 -2.30 -1.25 14.52
N CYS A 132 -1.23 -0.50 14.20
CA CYS A 132 0.04 -0.67 14.88
C CYS A 132 0.03 0.04 16.24
N ASN A 133 0.62 -0.58 17.26
CA ASN A 133 0.97 0.06 18.52
C ASN A 133 2.47 0.39 18.53
N PRO A 134 2.91 1.57 18.99
CA PRO A 134 2.13 2.64 19.64
C PRO A 134 1.42 3.57 18.64
N GLY A 135 0.56 4.44 19.17
CA GLY A 135 -0.36 5.32 18.43
C GLY A 135 0.29 6.27 17.41
N PRO A 136 -0.53 7.15 16.78
CA PRO A 136 -0.09 7.99 15.67
C PRO A 136 1.12 8.86 16.01
N VAL A 137 1.95 9.12 15.01
CA VAL A 137 3.11 10.01 15.10
C VAL A 137 2.84 11.19 14.18
N ASN A 138 2.56 12.36 14.77
CA ASN A 138 2.06 13.53 14.04
C ASN A 138 0.82 13.18 13.21
N ASN A 139 0.79 13.58 11.94
CA ASN A 139 -0.32 13.34 11.01
C ASN A 139 -0.23 11.99 10.31
N PHE A 140 0.59 11.08 10.83
CA PHE A 140 0.70 9.71 10.34
C PHE A 140 -0.03 8.74 11.27
N ILE A 141 -1.00 8.03 10.70
CA ILE A 141 -1.65 6.91 11.34
C ILE A 141 -1.14 5.63 10.68
N PHE A 142 -0.72 4.67 11.50
CA PHE A 142 -0.01 3.46 11.03
C PHE A 142 -0.87 2.22 11.19
N TYR A 143 -0.95 1.45 10.11
CA TYR A 143 -1.48 0.10 10.10
C TYR A 143 -0.43 -0.84 9.51
N GLU A 144 -0.54 -2.13 9.82
CA GLU A 144 0.24 -3.18 9.17
C GLU A 144 -0.67 -4.25 8.60
N SER A 145 -0.18 -4.92 7.56
CA SER A 145 -0.76 -6.17 7.07
C SER A 145 0.35 -7.15 6.69
N CYS A 146 0.07 -8.44 6.81
CA CYS A 146 1.02 -9.50 6.48
C CYS A 146 0.47 -10.29 5.31
N HIS A 147 1.33 -10.54 4.33
CA HIS A 147 0.95 -11.06 3.02
C HIS A 147 1.86 -12.20 2.64
N ARG A 148 1.30 -13.30 2.15
CA ARG A 148 2.11 -14.36 1.53
C ARG A 148 2.27 -14.08 0.05
N ARG A 149 3.52 -13.85 -0.39
CA ARG A 149 3.87 -13.65 -1.80
C ARG A 149 3.65 -14.96 -2.56
N HIS A 150 2.86 -14.92 -3.64
CA HIS A 150 2.51 -16.14 -4.36
C HIS A 150 3.70 -16.75 -5.12
N PHE A 151 4.61 -15.93 -5.63
CA PHE A 151 5.73 -16.39 -6.46
C PHE A 151 6.86 -17.09 -5.68
N CYS A 152 7.07 -16.73 -4.41
CA CYS A 152 8.14 -17.30 -3.59
C CYS A 152 7.64 -17.96 -2.29
N ASN A 153 6.33 -17.92 -2.02
CA ASN A 153 5.70 -18.42 -0.80
C ASN A 153 6.25 -17.84 0.50
N GLN A 154 6.97 -16.72 0.43
CA GLN A 154 7.49 -15.99 1.59
C GLN A 154 6.52 -14.90 2.02
N ASP A 155 6.50 -14.65 3.32
CA ASP A 155 5.71 -13.56 3.87
C ASP A 155 6.40 -12.21 3.60
N ILE A 156 5.58 -11.16 3.51
CA ILE A 156 6.00 -9.77 3.48
C ILE A 156 5.06 -8.98 4.39
N ARG A 157 5.63 -8.08 5.17
CA ARG A 157 4.88 -7.12 5.96
C ARG A 157 4.77 -5.81 5.20
N LEU A 158 3.55 -5.31 5.04
CA LEU A 158 3.27 -3.99 4.49
C LEU A 158 2.90 -3.05 5.63
N TYR A 159 3.64 -1.96 5.76
CA TYR A 159 3.31 -0.85 6.65
C TYR A 159 2.53 0.20 5.87
N HIS A 160 1.31 0.47 6.32
CA HIS A 160 0.39 1.42 5.72
C HIS A 160 0.43 2.73 6.50
N PHE A 161 1.02 3.74 5.89
CA PHE A 161 1.15 5.07 6.46
C PHE A 161 0.03 5.93 5.87
N PHE A 162 -0.92 6.36 6.69
CA PHE A 162 -1.95 7.29 6.26
C PHE A 162 -1.56 8.69 6.68
N LEU A 163 -1.25 9.53 5.69
CA LEU A 163 -0.96 10.95 5.89
C LEU A 163 -2.24 11.75 5.76
N THR A 164 -2.66 12.39 6.84
CA THR A 164 -3.77 13.35 6.84
C THR A 164 -3.25 14.78 6.69
N PHE A 165 -4.01 15.60 5.98
CA PHE A 165 -3.71 17.03 5.83
C PHE A 165 -4.67 17.83 6.69
N ASP A 166 -4.13 18.66 7.58
CA ASP A 166 -4.89 19.72 8.23
C ASP A 166 -5.12 20.81 7.19
N LEU A 167 -6.14 20.61 6.36
CA LEU A 167 -6.60 21.67 5.47
C LEU A 167 -7.21 22.75 6.36
N ILE A 168 -6.45 23.82 6.60
CA ILE A 168 -6.94 25.04 7.23
C ILE A 168 -8.20 25.42 6.46
N SER A 169 -9.35 25.34 7.13
CA SER A 169 -10.63 25.77 6.57
C SER A 169 -10.44 27.21 6.10
N PRO A 170 -10.79 27.57 4.85
CA PRO A 170 -10.76 28.97 4.46
C PRO A 170 -11.66 29.70 5.46
N ALA A 171 -11.13 30.75 6.09
CA ALA A 171 -11.93 31.64 6.91
C ALA A 171 -13.10 32.12 6.03
N GLY A 172 -14.32 31.76 6.45
CA GLY A 172 -15.55 32.24 5.83
C GLY A 172 -15.75 33.73 6.02
#